data_AF-A0A2C9JMW7-F1
#
_entry.id   AF-A0A2C9JMW7-F1
#
_cell.length_a   1.000
_cell.length_b   1.000
_cell.length_c   1.000
_cell.angle_alpha   90.00
_cell.angle_beta   90.00
_cell.angle_gamma   90.00
#
_symmetry.space_group_name_H-M   'P 1'
#
loop_
_entity.id
_entity.type
_entity.pdbx_description
1 polymer ?
#
loop_
_entity_poly.entity_id
_entity_poly.type
_entity_poly.pdbx_seq_one_letter_code
_entity_poly.pdbx_strand_id
1 'polypeptide(L)'
;MMKDILWNFNYPLLSCISALGLVTFVHASNGDRSYVFGKCIQSCLTKNCTDETEFSSTQPLYMNLLHWTCLDECRYHCMWTTVDAFQRDGSQVPQFFGKWPFVRYLGIQEPASMVFSLLNSLSHISILYYRSLVPASSPMFYVWHGNAVVGFFTWLCATAFHTRDTPLTEKMDYFSAFGLVIYNIFSLFCRVIGPKRKSTLSFIAAGLFGLYAYHIYYLAFVHFDYGYNMKMNIGVGAVNGIGWILWSLYHWKSRPYVWKCICVIIGLNLLVALELGDFPPFFWTFDAHAIWHAGTVPLNLLWYSFIIDDALYKPPKLYDNEVKKMV
;
A
#
# COMPACT_ATOMS: atom_id res chain seq x y z
N MET A 1 50.34 11.63 8.19
CA MET A 1 50.88 11.23 6.87
C MET A 1 50.35 9.82 6.63
N MET A 2 49.34 9.48 5.84
CA MET A 2 48.60 10.03 4.68
C MET A 2 47.09 9.96 5.03
N LYS A 3 46.31 11.05 5.12
CA LYS A 3 45.52 11.67 4.04
C LYS A 3 45.60 10.96 2.69
N ASP A 4 44.53 10.27 2.30
CA ASP A 4 43.96 10.23 0.93
C ASP A 4 42.95 9.07 0.77
N ILE A 5 41.70 9.30 1.21
CA ILE A 5 40.52 8.62 0.65
C ILE A 5 39.48 9.72 0.43
N LEU A 6 39.73 10.55 -0.59
CA LEU A 6 38.76 11.49 -1.14
C LEU A 6 37.79 10.69 -2.02
N TRP A 7 36.52 10.68 -1.58
CA TRP A 7 35.39 10.24 -2.37
C TRP A 7 35.14 11.23 -3.51
N ASN A 8 35.58 10.89 -4.72
CA ASN A 8 35.13 11.55 -5.95
C ASN A 8 33.72 11.06 -6.30
N PHE A 9 32.70 11.77 -5.84
CA PHE A 9 31.36 11.70 -6.43
C PHE A 9 31.32 12.61 -7.67
N ASN A 10 31.72 12.06 -8.81
CA ASN A 10 31.38 12.65 -10.10
C ASN A 10 30.02 12.09 -10.54
N TYR A 11 29.01 12.95 -10.51
CA TYR A 11 27.75 12.74 -11.21
C TYR A 11 28.01 12.67 -12.72
N PRO A 12 27.34 11.76 -13.43
CA PRO A 12 26.79 12.10 -14.72
C PRO A 12 25.26 12.11 -14.60
N LEU A 13 24.72 13.30 -14.84
CA LEU A 13 23.41 13.54 -15.43
C LEU A 13 23.15 12.47 -16.50
N LEU A 14 22.23 11.53 -16.23
CA LEU A 14 21.79 10.56 -17.23
C LEU A 14 20.27 10.59 -17.34
N SER A 15 19.87 11.34 -18.36
CA SER A 15 18.79 11.03 -19.29
C SER A 15 17.36 11.18 -18.77
N CYS A 16 16.82 12.37 -19.02
CA CYS A 16 15.41 12.54 -19.38
C CYS A 16 15.07 11.58 -20.52
N ILE A 17 14.44 10.45 -20.20
CA ILE A 17 13.82 9.59 -21.20
C ILE A 17 12.55 10.28 -21.67
N SER A 18 12.53 10.56 -22.97
CA SER A 18 11.42 11.06 -23.75
C SER A 18 10.18 10.16 -23.59
N ALA A 19 9.20 10.64 -22.84
CA ALA A 19 7.85 10.09 -22.84
C ALA A 19 7.11 10.55 -24.10
N LEU A 20 7.36 9.88 -25.23
CA LEU A 20 6.42 9.89 -26.35
C LEU A 20 5.19 9.10 -25.91
N GLY A 21 4.15 9.84 -25.49
CA GLY A 21 2.89 9.29 -25.03
C GLY A 21 2.21 8.48 -26.13
N LEU A 22 2.17 7.16 -25.96
CA LEU A 22 1.16 6.33 -26.59
C LEU A 22 -0.19 6.74 -25.99
N VAL A 23 -1.04 7.38 -26.78
CA VAL A 23 -2.46 7.56 -26.43
C VAL A 23 -3.07 6.17 -26.36
N THR A 24 -3.14 5.62 -25.17
CA THR A 24 -3.86 4.38 -24.91
C THR A 24 -5.33 4.74 -24.71
N PHE A 25 -6.20 4.16 -25.52
CA PHE A 25 -7.63 4.27 -25.28
C PHE A 25 -7.95 3.48 -24.00
N VAL A 26 -8.40 4.17 -22.96
CA VAL A 26 -8.90 3.53 -21.75
C VAL A 26 -10.21 2.84 -22.12
N HIS A 27 -10.15 1.53 -22.29
CA HIS A 27 -11.34 0.72 -22.52
C HIS A 27 -11.98 0.37 -21.18
N ALA A 28 -13.30 0.57 -21.08
CA ALA A 28 -14.08 0.01 -19.98
C ALA A 28 -13.91 -1.51 -19.93
N SER A 29 -14.09 -2.10 -18.75
CA SER A 29 -13.89 -3.53 -18.55
C SER A 29 -14.84 -4.35 -19.44
N ASN A 30 -14.47 -5.59 -19.73
CA ASN A 30 -15.28 -6.46 -20.60
C ASN A 30 -16.70 -6.68 -20.03
N GLY A 31 -16.86 -6.71 -18.71
CA GLY A 31 -18.16 -6.83 -18.06
C GLY A 31 -19.05 -5.62 -18.33
N ASP A 32 -18.49 -4.41 -18.20
CA ASP A 32 -19.21 -3.14 -18.42
C ASP A 32 -19.73 -3.00 -19.87
N ARG A 33 -19.00 -3.58 -20.82
CA ARG A 33 -19.34 -3.55 -22.26
C ARG A 33 -20.27 -4.68 -22.68
N SER A 34 -20.55 -5.64 -21.80
CA SER A 34 -21.38 -6.78 -22.16
C SER A 34 -22.84 -6.37 -22.36
N TYR A 35 -23.49 -6.96 -23.37
CA TYR A 35 -24.89 -6.69 -23.67
C TYR A 35 -25.81 -7.03 -22.49
N VAL A 36 -25.53 -8.15 -21.81
CA VAL A 36 -26.30 -8.64 -20.65
C VAL A 36 -26.29 -7.60 -19.53
N PHE A 37 -25.11 -7.09 -19.18
CA PHE A 37 -24.95 -6.08 -18.13
C PHE A 37 -25.68 -4.78 -18.46
N GLY A 38 -25.45 -4.24 -19.66
CA GLY A 38 -26.08 -2.99 -20.09
C GLY A 38 -27.61 -3.07 -20.14
N LYS A 39 -28.17 -4.17 -20.65
CA LYS A 39 -29.63 -4.39 -20.66
C LYS A 39 -30.21 -4.56 -19.28
N CYS A 40 -29.52 -5.29 -18.40
CA CYS A 40 -29.96 -5.46 -17.02
C CYS A 40 -30.00 -4.11 -16.29
N ILE A 41 -28.94 -3.29 -16.38
CA ILE A 41 -28.88 -1.98 -15.71
C ILE A 41 -30.02 -1.08 -16.19
N GLN A 42 -30.23 -0.98 -17.51
CA GLN A 42 -31.31 -0.15 -18.06
C GLN A 42 -32.68 -0.56 -17.50
N SER A 43 -32.95 -1.87 -17.45
CA SER A 43 -34.19 -2.42 -16.89
C SER A 43 -34.31 -2.15 -15.38
N CYS A 44 -33.24 -2.36 -14.61
CA CYS A 44 -33.22 -2.19 -13.17
C CYS A 44 -33.47 -0.73 -12.78
N LEU A 45 -32.75 0.21 -13.39
CA LEU A 45 -32.90 1.64 -13.10
C LEU A 45 -34.32 2.14 -13.40
N THR A 46 -34.89 1.70 -14.52
CA THR A 46 -36.25 2.11 -14.93
C THR A 46 -37.32 1.61 -13.95
N LYS A 47 -37.12 0.42 -13.36
CA LYS A 47 -38.10 -0.22 -12.47
C LYS A 47 -37.96 0.17 -11.01
N ASN A 48 -36.73 0.36 -10.54
CA ASN A 48 -36.44 0.42 -9.10
C ASN A 48 -35.91 1.79 -8.63
N CYS A 49 -35.41 2.63 -9.54
CA CYS A 49 -34.68 3.86 -9.19
C CYS A 49 -35.40 5.14 -9.62
N THR A 50 -36.74 5.17 -9.59
CA THR A 50 -37.53 6.36 -9.92
C THR A 50 -37.47 7.44 -8.84
N ASP A 51 -37.31 7.04 -7.57
CA ASP A 51 -37.13 7.94 -6.42
C ASP A 51 -36.05 7.40 -5.48
N GLU A 52 -34.89 8.08 -5.42
CA GLU A 52 -33.77 7.72 -4.54
C GLU A 52 -34.10 7.89 -3.04
N THR A 53 -35.02 8.81 -2.70
CA THR A 53 -35.42 9.02 -1.30
C THR A 53 -36.30 7.87 -0.80
N GLU A 54 -37.23 7.41 -1.64
CA GLU A 54 -38.02 6.22 -1.38
C GLU A 54 -37.12 4.98 -1.28
N PHE A 55 -36.19 4.81 -2.22
CA PHE A 55 -35.20 3.73 -2.18
C PHE A 55 -34.45 3.72 -0.84
N SER A 56 -33.81 4.84 -0.45
CA SER A 56 -33.03 4.92 0.80
C SER A 56 -33.90 4.67 2.05
N SER A 57 -35.15 5.13 2.06
CA SER A 57 -36.06 4.93 3.19
C SER A 57 -36.42 3.47 3.45
N THR A 58 -36.34 2.62 2.42
CA THR A 58 -36.66 1.19 2.49
C THR A 58 -35.45 0.28 2.69
N GLN A 59 -34.23 0.83 2.63
CA GLN A 59 -33.00 0.05 2.78
C GLN A 59 -32.67 -0.24 4.26
N PRO A 60 -32.02 -1.37 4.55
CA PRO A 60 -31.52 -1.67 5.89
C PRO A 60 -30.44 -0.66 6.33
N LEU A 61 -30.28 -0.51 7.65
CA LEU A 61 -29.39 0.49 8.25
C LEU A 61 -27.95 0.46 7.71
N TYR A 62 -27.38 -0.73 7.53
CA TYR A 62 -26.00 -0.86 7.03
C TYR A 62 -25.84 -0.29 5.61
N MET A 63 -26.89 -0.33 4.78
CA MET A 63 -26.83 0.24 3.44
C MET A 63 -26.85 1.75 3.46
N ASN A 64 -27.70 2.32 4.31
CA ASN A 64 -27.78 3.76 4.52
C ASN A 64 -26.50 4.32 5.15
N LEU A 65 -25.89 3.61 6.11
CA LEU A 65 -24.60 3.99 6.70
C LEU A 65 -23.45 4.01 5.69
N LEU A 66 -23.47 3.11 4.71
CA LEU A 66 -22.45 3.03 3.64
C LEU A 66 -22.83 3.81 2.39
N HIS A 67 -23.94 4.56 2.42
CA HIS A 67 -24.44 5.36 1.31
C HIS A 67 -24.51 4.57 -0.02
N TRP A 68 -25.06 3.35 0.04
CA TRP A 68 -25.37 2.60 -1.18
C TRP A 68 -26.56 3.23 -1.88
N THR A 69 -26.38 3.61 -3.15
CA THR A 69 -27.44 4.22 -3.98
C THR A 69 -28.21 3.16 -4.75
N CYS A 70 -29.38 3.52 -5.30
CA CYS A 70 -30.12 2.58 -6.14
C CYS A 70 -29.32 2.16 -7.39
N LEU A 71 -28.54 3.09 -7.97
CA LEU A 71 -27.61 2.80 -9.05
C LEU A 71 -26.56 1.75 -8.66
N ASP A 72 -25.99 1.85 -7.46
CA ASP A 72 -24.97 0.90 -7.00
C ASP A 72 -25.54 -0.51 -6.80
N GLU A 73 -26.78 -0.63 -6.31
CA GLU A 73 -27.47 -1.90 -6.19
C GLU A 73 -27.84 -2.49 -7.55
N CYS A 74 -28.31 -1.67 -8.49
CA CYS A 74 -28.54 -2.12 -9.86
C CYS A 74 -27.24 -2.61 -10.52
N ARG A 75 -26.12 -1.90 -10.34
CA ARG A 75 -24.81 -2.35 -10.82
C ARG A 75 -24.41 -3.69 -10.22
N TYR A 76 -24.55 -3.84 -8.90
CA TYR A 76 -24.20 -5.07 -8.20
C TYR A 76 -25.06 -6.26 -8.64
N HIS A 77 -26.37 -6.09 -8.70
CA HIS A 77 -27.28 -7.15 -9.14
C HIS A 77 -27.04 -7.56 -10.60
N CYS A 78 -26.84 -6.58 -11.48
CA CYS A 78 -26.59 -6.84 -12.89
C CYS A 78 -25.21 -7.42 -13.15
N MET A 79 -24.21 -7.10 -12.33
CA MET A 79 -22.91 -7.75 -12.34
C MET A 79 -23.07 -9.25 -12.12
N TRP A 80 -23.78 -9.67 -11.06
CA TRP A 80 -24.01 -11.09 -10.78
C TRP A 80 -24.86 -11.79 -11.84
N THR A 81 -25.90 -11.12 -12.36
CA THR A 81 -26.67 -11.64 -13.51
C THR A 81 -25.78 -11.91 -14.72
N THR A 82 -24.80 -11.03 -14.96
CA THR A 82 -23.85 -11.19 -16.06
C THR A 82 -22.84 -12.29 -15.78
N VAL A 83 -22.32 -12.39 -14.54
CA VAL A 83 -21.44 -13.49 -14.12
C VAL A 83 -22.12 -14.84 -14.35
N ASP A 84 -23.38 -15.00 -13.92
CA ASP A 84 -24.16 -16.23 -14.11
C ASP A 84 -24.30 -16.59 -15.60
N ALA A 85 -24.54 -15.61 -16.47
CA ALA A 85 -24.64 -15.83 -17.91
C ALA A 85 -23.31 -16.34 -18.50
N PHE A 86 -22.20 -15.70 -18.15
CA PHE A 86 -20.87 -16.12 -18.61
C PHE A 86 -20.50 -17.52 -18.13
N GLN A 87 -20.83 -17.86 -16.88
CA GLN A 87 -20.58 -19.18 -16.33
C GLN A 87 -21.41 -20.27 -17.02
N ARG A 88 -22.68 -20.01 -17.32
CA ARG A 88 -23.54 -20.95 -18.07
C ARG A 88 -23.02 -21.22 -19.48
N ASP A 89 -22.44 -20.21 -20.12
CA ASP A 89 -21.84 -20.31 -21.45
C ASP A 89 -20.40 -20.88 -21.43
N GLY A 90 -19.88 -21.25 -20.25
CA GLY A 90 -18.51 -21.74 -20.10
C GLY A 90 -17.42 -20.70 -20.40
N SER A 91 -17.79 -19.42 -20.42
CA SER A 91 -16.90 -18.29 -20.72
C SER A 91 -16.16 -17.80 -19.48
N GLN A 92 -15.00 -17.17 -19.69
CA GLN A 92 -14.24 -16.55 -18.60
C GLN A 92 -15.00 -15.33 -18.07
N VAL A 93 -15.21 -15.28 -16.76
CA VAL A 93 -15.89 -14.16 -16.09
C VAL A 93 -15.05 -12.90 -16.30
N PRO A 94 -15.65 -11.76 -16.70
CA PRO A 94 -14.91 -10.53 -16.90
C PRO A 94 -14.84 -9.67 -15.62
N GLN A 95 -13.92 -8.71 -15.60
CA GLN A 95 -13.93 -7.60 -14.65
C GLN A 95 -15.05 -6.59 -14.99
N PHE A 96 -15.47 -5.84 -13.97
CA PHE A 96 -16.45 -4.75 -14.02
C PHE A 96 -15.84 -3.53 -13.33
N PHE A 97 -15.91 -2.36 -13.96
CA PHE A 97 -15.35 -1.11 -13.45
C PHE A 97 -13.88 -1.26 -12.97
N GLY A 98 -13.08 -2.04 -13.69
CA GLY A 98 -11.67 -2.30 -13.37
C GLY A 98 -11.42 -3.31 -12.24
N LYS A 99 -12.45 -3.98 -11.72
CA LYS A 99 -12.36 -4.91 -10.59
C LYS A 99 -13.00 -6.26 -10.88
N TRP A 100 -12.54 -7.28 -10.18
CA TRP A 100 -13.22 -8.57 -10.15
C TRP A 100 -14.55 -8.49 -9.38
N PRO A 101 -15.54 -9.37 -9.68
CA PRO A 101 -16.79 -9.41 -8.94
C PRO A 101 -16.59 -10.02 -7.54
N PHE A 102 -17.07 -9.33 -6.50
CA PHE A 102 -17.00 -9.77 -5.10
C PHE A 102 -18.38 -9.90 -4.48
N VAL A 103 -18.56 -10.91 -3.63
CA VAL A 103 -19.78 -11.04 -2.83
C VAL A 103 -19.70 -10.06 -1.67
N ARG A 104 -20.68 -9.15 -1.58
CA ARG A 104 -20.79 -8.20 -0.47
C ARG A 104 -21.24 -8.91 0.81
N TYR A 105 -20.74 -8.46 1.95
CA TYR A 105 -21.20 -8.91 3.27
C TYR A 105 -21.58 -7.71 4.15
N LEU A 106 -22.85 -7.61 4.57
CA LEU A 106 -23.37 -6.46 5.33
C LEU A 106 -23.04 -5.10 4.66
N GLY A 107 -23.05 -5.07 3.33
CA GLY A 107 -22.71 -3.89 2.53
C GLY A 107 -21.21 -3.62 2.38
N ILE A 108 -20.31 -4.39 3.01
CA ILE A 108 -18.87 -4.31 2.75
C ILE A 108 -18.58 -4.81 1.33
N GLN A 109 -17.89 -3.99 0.55
CA GLN A 109 -17.63 -4.26 -0.86
C GLN A 109 -16.63 -5.40 -1.08
N GLU A 110 -15.50 -5.38 -0.38
CA GLU A 110 -14.42 -6.36 -0.50
C GLU A 110 -14.06 -6.92 0.88
N PRO A 111 -14.83 -7.90 1.41
CA PRO A 111 -14.73 -8.30 2.82
C PRO A 111 -13.35 -8.77 3.26
N ALA A 112 -12.64 -9.55 2.43
CA ALA A 112 -11.30 -10.02 2.77
C ALA A 112 -10.28 -8.88 2.78
N SER A 113 -10.21 -8.08 1.70
CA SER A 113 -9.32 -6.91 1.61
C SER A 113 -9.54 -5.93 2.76
N MET A 114 -10.80 -5.69 3.14
CA MET A 114 -11.17 -4.86 4.29
C MET A 114 -10.63 -5.40 5.61
N VAL A 115 -10.87 -6.68 5.92
CA VAL A 115 -10.39 -7.31 7.16
C VAL A 115 -8.87 -7.31 7.23
N PHE A 116 -8.20 -7.68 6.14
CA PHE A 116 -6.74 -7.74 6.11
C PHE A 116 -6.10 -6.35 6.17
N SER A 117 -6.73 -5.32 5.58
CA SER A 117 -6.34 -3.91 5.76
C SER A 117 -6.44 -3.50 7.22
N LEU A 118 -7.55 -3.83 7.89
CA LEU A 118 -7.74 -3.50 9.30
C LEU A 118 -6.67 -4.19 10.18
N LEU A 119 -6.36 -5.46 9.92
CA LEU A 119 -5.31 -6.18 10.62
C LEU A 119 -3.93 -5.55 10.38
N ASN A 120 -3.63 -5.06 9.17
CA ASN A 120 -2.41 -4.29 8.93
C ASN A 120 -2.39 -3.00 9.74
N SER A 121 -3.48 -2.26 9.81
CA SER A 121 -3.57 -1.06 10.65
C SER A 121 -3.30 -1.41 12.13
N LEU A 122 -3.98 -2.42 12.66
CA LEU A 122 -3.79 -2.89 14.03
C LEU A 122 -2.36 -3.39 14.30
N SER A 123 -1.69 -3.98 13.31
CA SER A 123 -0.30 -4.43 13.47
C SER A 123 0.67 -3.28 13.78
N HIS A 124 0.36 -2.04 13.38
CA HIS A 124 1.17 -0.86 13.75
C HIS A 124 1.04 -0.46 15.22
N ILE A 125 0.04 -0.97 15.95
CA ILE A 125 -0.04 -0.82 17.43
C ILE A 125 1.17 -1.48 18.11
N SER A 126 1.88 -2.38 17.42
CA SER A 126 3.19 -2.92 17.85
C SER A 126 4.22 -1.84 18.20
N ILE A 127 4.02 -0.59 17.76
CA ILE A 127 4.82 0.55 18.22
C ILE A 127 4.76 0.74 19.75
N LEU A 128 3.66 0.37 20.41
CA LEU A 128 3.54 0.41 21.87
C LEU A 128 4.46 -0.63 22.53
N TYR A 129 4.56 -1.83 21.95
CA TYR A 129 5.52 -2.83 22.39
C TYR A 129 6.97 -2.37 22.15
N TYR A 130 7.26 -1.80 20.97
CA TYR A 130 8.55 -1.18 20.68
C TYR A 130 8.94 -0.13 21.75
N ARG A 131 8.01 0.74 22.16
CA ARG A 131 8.24 1.75 23.21
C ARG A 131 8.56 1.16 24.58
N SER A 132 8.03 -0.03 24.88
CA SER A 132 8.30 -0.70 26.15
C SER A 132 9.72 -1.26 26.24
N LEU A 133 10.37 -1.50 25.09
CA LEU A 133 11.70 -2.12 25.01
C LEU A 133 12.80 -1.12 24.64
N VAL A 134 12.51 -0.17 23.75
CA VAL A 134 13.52 0.69 23.14
C VAL A 134 13.56 2.05 23.84
N PRO A 135 14.73 2.50 24.33
CA PRO A 135 14.87 3.83 24.92
C PRO A 135 14.58 4.96 23.91
N ALA A 136 13.94 6.04 24.37
CA ALA A 136 13.69 7.24 23.56
C ALA A 136 14.98 7.93 23.05
N SER A 137 16.12 7.64 23.69
CA SER A 137 17.45 8.09 23.24
C SER A 137 17.98 7.35 22.01
N SER A 138 17.32 6.26 21.59
CA SER A 138 17.71 5.51 20.40
C SER A 138 17.62 6.39 19.15
N PRO A 139 18.66 6.40 18.28
CA PRO A 139 18.74 7.35 17.17
C PRO A 139 17.55 7.34 16.20
N MET A 140 16.95 6.18 15.96
CA MET A 140 15.82 6.00 15.03
C MET A 140 14.45 6.04 15.71
N PHE A 141 14.38 6.30 17.02
CA PHE A 141 13.17 6.15 17.83
C PHE A 141 11.96 6.88 17.22
N TYR A 142 12.08 8.17 16.94
CA TYR A 142 10.99 8.97 16.40
C TYR A 142 10.71 8.70 14.91
N VAL A 143 11.69 8.22 14.15
CA VAL A 143 11.49 7.81 12.76
C VAL A 143 10.56 6.60 12.70
N TRP A 144 10.74 5.63 13.59
CA TRP A 144 9.85 4.47 13.64
C TRP A 144 8.45 4.80 14.17
N HIS A 145 8.31 5.82 15.03
CA HIS A 145 6.99 6.31 15.43
C HIS A 145 6.25 6.98 14.27
N GLY A 146 6.94 7.82 13.49
CA GLY A 146 6.32 8.42 12.31
C GLY A 146 5.94 7.35 11.28
N ASN A 147 6.76 6.33 11.08
CA ASN A 147 6.44 5.19 10.21
C ASN A 147 5.17 4.46 10.70
N ALA A 148 5.06 4.22 12.01
CA ALA A 148 3.88 3.59 12.60
C ALA A 148 2.61 4.43 12.42
N VAL A 149 2.69 5.75 12.61
CA VAL A 149 1.55 6.67 12.42
C VAL A 149 1.10 6.70 10.96
N VAL A 150 2.04 6.87 10.03
CA VAL A 150 1.74 6.88 8.60
C VAL A 150 1.16 5.52 8.18
N GLY A 151 1.79 4.41 8.57
CA GLY A 151 1.31 3.07 8.26
C GLY A 151 -0.09 2.79 8.82
N PHE A 152 -0.33 3.11 10.09
CA PHE A 152 -1.65 2.98 10.72
C PHE A 152 -2.73 3.72 9.93
N PHE A 153 -2.46 4.98 9.54
CA PHE A 153 -3.38 5.79 8.78
C PHE A 153 -3.60 5.24 7.36
N THR A 154 -2.54 4.85 6.65
CA THR A 154 -2.62 4.26 5.31
C THR A 154 -3.54 3.04 5.29
N TRP A 155 -3.35 2.11 6.22
CA TRP A 155 -4.17 0.91 6.27
C TRP A 155 -5.61 1.18 6.74
N LEU A 156 -5.87 2.25 7.50
CA LEU A 156 -7.24 2.70 7.76
C LEU A 156 -7.91 3.25 6.50
N CYS A 157 -7.19 4.00 5.65
CA CYS A 157 -7.70 4.44 4.36
C CYS A 157 -8.03 3.25 3.46
N ALA A 158 -7.15 2.25 3.39
CA ALA A 158 -7.40 0.99 2.68
C ALA A 158 -8.63 0.26 3.24
N THR A 159 -8.77 0.19 4.57
CA THR A 159 -9.95 -0.41 5.22
C THR A 159 -11.23 0.31 4.81
N ALA A 160 -11.22 1.65 4.78
CA ALA A 160 -12.38 2.45 4.37
C ALA A 160 -12.72 2.25 2.88
N PHE A 161 -11.71 2.21 2.01
CA PHE A 161 -11.87 1.94 0.58
C PHE A 161 -12.46 0.56 0.29
N HIS A 162 -11.91 -0.48 0.91
CA HIS A 162 -12.40 -1.86 0.75
C HIS A 162 -13.76 -2.10 1.43
N THR A 163 -14.10 -1.28 2.42
CA THR A 163 -15.46 -1.24 2.98
C THR A 163 -16.43 -0.66 1.97
N ARG A 164 -16.12 0.54 1.45
CA ARG A 164 -16.99 1.27 0.53
C ARG A 164 -16.14 2.07 -0.44
N ASP A 165 -16.19 1.65 -1.70
CA ASP A 165 -15.50 2.33 -2.79
C ASP A 165 -16.29 3.57 -3.21
N THR A 166 -15.66 4.72 -3.06
CA THR A 166 -16.14 6.04 -3.51
C THR A 166 -14.95 6.81 -4.05
N PRO A 167 -15.17 7.86 -4.88
CA PRO A 167 -14.06 8.69 -5.34
C PRO A 167 -13.20 9.30 -4.23
N LEU A 168 -13.75 9.47 -3.02
CA LEU A 168 -13.01 9.97 -1.87
C LEU A 168 -12.15 8.87 -1.24
N THR A 169 -12.74 7.72 -0.93
CA THR A 169 -12.03 6.62 -0.26
C THR A 169 -10.94 6.04 -1.16
N GLU A 170 -11.18 5.94 -2.46
CA GLU A 170 -10.19 5.54 -3.46
C GLU A 170 -8.99 6.49 -3.51
N LYS A 171 -9.25 7.81 -3.57
CA LYS A 171 -8.18 8.83 -3.52
C LYS A 171 -7.38 8.74 -2.22
N MET A 172 -8.06 8.64 -1.09
CA MET A 172 -7.39 8.55 0.21
C MET A 172 -6.51 7.31 0.32
N ASP A 173 -6.96 6.17 -0.18
CA ASP A 173 -6.16 4.95 -0.24
C ASP A 173 -4.89 5.17 -1.07
N TYR A 174 -5.01 5.69 -2.30
CA TYR A 174 -3.85 5.91 -3.17
C TYR A 174 -2.86 6.93 -2.60
N PHE A 175 -3.37 8.03 -2.05
CA PHE A 175 -2.56 9.10 -1.50
C PHE A 175 -1.80 8.61 -0.27
N SER A 176 -2.49 7.91 0.62
CA SER A 176 -1.88 7.38 1.84
C SER A 176 -0.92 6.23 1.55
N ALA A 177 -1.19 5.38 0.56
CA ALA A 177 -0.28 4.32 0.11
C ALA A 177 1.05 4.91 -0.38
N PHE A 178 1.00 5.92 -1.25
CA PHE A 178 2.21 6.58 -1.71
C PHE A 178 2.93 7.34 -0.59
N GLY A 179 2.18 7.95 0.33
CA GLY A 179 2.72 8.57 1.54
C GLY A 179 3.54 7.58 2.40
N LEU A 180 3.05 6.35 2.56
CA LEU A 180 3.76 5.29 3.28
C LEU A 180 5.04 4.87 2.54
N VAL A 181 4.99 4.70 1.21
CA VAL A 181 6.18 4.38 0.40
C VAL A 181 7.24 5.48 0.51
N ILE A 182 6.83 6.75 0.46
CA ILE A 182 7.71 7.91 0.64
C ILE A 182 8.32 7.93 2.06
N TYR A 183 7.54 7.62 3.09
CA TYR A 183 8.06 7.54 4.45
C TYR A 183 9.04 6.37 4.61
N ASN A 184 8.76 5.23 3.98
CA ASN A 184 9.63 4.05 4.03
C ASN A 184 11.02 4.36 3.44
N ILE A 185 11.09 5.00 2.27
CA ILE A 185 12.38 5.41 1.70
C ILE A 185 13.08 6.49 2.53
N PHE A 186 12.33 7.41 3.15
CA PHE A 186 12.90 8.36 4.12
C PHE A 186 13.54 7.62 5.32
N SER A 187 12.88 6.60 5.86
CA SER A 187 13.40 5.81 6.98
C SER A 187 14.71 5.08 6.63
N LEU A 188 14.83 4.59 5.40
CA LEU A 188 16.07 4.03 4.86
C LEU A 188 17.18 5.08 4.85
N PHE A 189 16.93 6.27 4.32
CA PHE A 189 17.92 7.35 4.31
C PHE A 189 18.36 7.74 5.73
N CYS A 190 17.42 7.89 6.67
CA CYS A 190 17.74 8.12 8.08
C CYS A 190 18.66 7.03 8.64
N ARG A 191 18.40 5.77 8.29
CA ARG A 191 19.16 4.62 8.78
C ARG A 191 20.57 4.55 8.22
N VAL A 192 20.74 4.82 6.92
CA VAL A 192 22.01 4.72 6.19
C VAL A 192 22.91 5.93 6.46
N ILE A 193 22.35 7.14 6.39
CA ILE A 193 23.10 8.40 6.56
C ILE A 193 23.37 8.68 8.05
N GLY A 194 22.45 8.25 8.91
CA GLY A 194 22.47 8.47 10.34
C GLY A 194 21.71 9.75 10.76
N PRO A 195 20.85 9.67 11.78
CA PRO A 195 19.94 10.77 12.17
C PRO A 195 20.64 12.01 12.74
N LYS A 196 21.95 11.94 12.99
CA LYS A 196 22.76 13.11 13.40
C LYS A 196 22.99 14.11 12.26
N ARG A 197 22.92 13.69 10.99
CA ARG A 197 23.15 14.53 9.82
C ARG A 197 21.87 15.26 9.39
N LYS A 198 21.35 16.12 10.29
CA LYS A 198 20.03 16.76 10.14
C LYS A 198 19.88 17.54 8.83
N SER A 199 20.85 18.37 8.45
CA SER A 199 20.76 19.20 7.23
C SER A 199 20.57 18.35 5.96
N THR A 200 21.38 17.31 5.79
CA THR A 200 21.25 16.36 4.67
C THR A 200 19.89 15.68 4.66
N LEU A 201 19.42 15.22 5.83
CA LEU A 201 18.12 14.55 5.95
C LEU A 201 16.95 15.51 5.71
N SER A 202 17.07 16.78 6.09
CA SER A 202 16.07 17.81 5.80
C SER A 202 15.97 18.09 4.30
N PHE A 203 17.11 18.15 3.59
CA PHE A 203 17.13 18.30 2.14
C PHE A 203 16.46 17.10 1.43
N ILE A 204 16.80 15.88 1.86
CA ILE A 204 16.18 14.65 1.34
C ILE A 204 14.68 14.64 1.63
N ALA A 205 14.27 14.96 2.86
CA ALA A 205 12.86 15.02 3.25
C ALA A 205 12.09 16.05 2.40
N ALA A 206 12.67 17.22 2.13
CA ALA A 206 12.06 18.23 1.28
C ALA A 206 11.88 17.73 -0.17
N GLY A 207 12.88 17.04 -0.73
CA GLY A 207 12.77 16.44 -2.06
C GLY A 207 11.70 15.34 -2.14
N LEU A 208 11.66 14.46 -1.13
CA LEU A 208 10.64 13.41 -1.00
C LEU A 208 9.24 13.98 -0.82
N PHE A 209 9.10 15.04 -0.03
CA PHE A 209 7.83 15.75 0.13
C PHE A 209 7.41 16.44 -1.18
N GLY A 210 8.35 17.03 -1.92
CA GLY A 210 8.08 17.60 -3.25
C GLY A 210 7.57 16.54 -4.23
N LEU A 211 8.18 15.36 -4.23
CA LEU A 211 7.71 14.21 -5.02
C LEU A 211 6.30 13.78 -4.62
N TYR A 212 6.04 13.65 -3.32
CA TYR A 212 4.71 13.35 -2.79
C TYR A 212 3.69 14.40 -3.22
N ALA A 213 3.97 15.69 -2.99
CA ALA A 213 3.07 16.78 -3.34
C ALA A 213 2.74 16.82 -4.83
N TYR A 214 3.73 16.57 -5.70
CA TYR A 214 3.52 16.46 -7.14
C TYR A 214 2.63 15.26 -7.51
N HIS A 215 2.87 14.09 -6.92
CA HIS A 215 2.06 12.89 -7.12
C HIS A 215 0.60 13.13 -6.76
N ILE A 216 0.35 13.72 -5.59
CA ILE A 216 -1.00 14.08 -5.14
C ILE A 216 -1.64 15.11 -6.08
N TYR A 217 -0.90 16.16 -6.46
CA TYR A 217 -1.39 17.16 -7.39
C TYR A 217 -1.82 16.53 -8.73
N TYR A 218 -1.00 15.65 -9.30
CA TYR A 218 -1.28 14.99 -10.57
C TYR A 218 -2.56 14.14 -10.48
N LEU A 219 -2.66 13.27 -9.48
CA LEU A 219 -3.82 12.39 -9.32
C LEU A 219 -5.09 13.15 -8.93
N ALA A 220 -4.98 14.21 -8.13
CA ALA A 220 -6.14 14.95 -7.65
C ALA A 220 -6.72 15.90 -8.73
N PHE A 221 -5.87 16.53 -9.55
CA PHE A 221 -6.26 17.66 -10.38
C PHE A 221 -5.96 17.51 -11.88
N VAL A 222 -5.10 16.57 -12.28
CA VAL A 222 -4.74 16.37 -13.69
C VAL A 222 -5.46 15.15 -14.27
N HIS A 223 -5.10 13.96 -13.79
CA HIS A 223 -5.68 12.71 -14.25
C HIS A 223 -5.54 11.65 -13.16
N PHE A 224 -6.66 11.15 -12.64
CA PHE A 224 -6.66 10.08 -11.66
C PHE A 224 -6.40 8.75 -12.39
N ASP A 225 -5.13 8.33 -12.42
CA ASP A 225 -4.64 7.19 -13.19
C ASP A 225 -4.06 6.12 -12.27
N TYR A 226 -4.75 4.98 -12.18
CA TYR A 226 -4.33 3.82 -11.40
C TYR A 226 -2.99 3.25 -11.88
N GLY A 227 -2.77 3.15 -13.18
CA GLY A 227 -1.54 2.61 -13.76
C GLY A 227 -0.33 3.50 -13.43
N TYR A 228 -0.50 4.82 -13.46
CA TYR A 228 0.51 5.76 -12.96
C TYR A 228 0.75 5.56 -11.46
N ASN A 229 -0.31 5.50 -10.65
CA ASN A 229 -0.19 5.28 -9.21
C ASN A 229 0.61 4.01 -8.88
N MET A 230 0.33 2.91 -9.59
CA MET A 230 1.05 1.65 -9.40
C MET A 230 2.51 1.76 -9.81
N LYS A 231 2.83 2.36 -10.97
CA LYS A 231 4.22 2.55 -11.40
C LYS A 231 5.03 3.37 -10.40
N MET A 232 4.44 4.43 -9.83
CA MET A 232 5.11 5.26 -8.83
C MET A 232 5.36 4.50 -7.52
N ASN A 233 4.35 3.80 -7.00
CA ASN A 233 4.49 3.00 -5.78
C ASN A 233 5.53 1.87 -5.95
N ILE A 234 5.44 1.11 -7.04
CA ILE A 234 6.37 0.02 -7.34
C ILE A 234 7.78 0.56 -7.58
N GLY A 235 7.94 1.65 -8.33
CA GLY A 235 9.24 2.25 -8.63
C GLY A 235 9.97 2.73 -7.38
N VAL A 236 9.30 3.55 -6.55
CA VAL A 236 9.91 4.05 -5.30
C VAL A 236 10.08 2.91 -4.29
N GLY A 237 9.11 1.98 -4.23
CA GLY A 237 9.19 0.77 -3.40
C GLY A 237 10.38 -0.13 -3.75
N ALA A 238 10.69 -0.31 -5.04
CA ALA A 238 11.85 -1.05 -5.52
C ALA A 238 13.16 -0.37 -5.11
N VAL A 239 13.27 0.95 -5.24
CA VAL A 239 14.45 1.69 -4.75
C VAL A 239 14.65 1.50 -3.25
N ASN A 240 13.57 1.60 -2.47
CA ASN A 240 13.61 1.34 -1.02
C ASN A 240 14.04 -0.12 -0.72
N GLY A 241 13.45 -1.09 -1.40
CA GLY A 241 13.76 -2.52 -1.22
C GLY A 241 15.22 -2.85 -1.54
N ILE A 242 15.72 -2.38 -2.69
CA ILE A 242 17.13 -2.54 -3.07
C ILE A 242 18.05 -1.92 -2.02
N GLY A 243 17.73 -0.72 -1.54
CA GLY A 243 18.52 -0.06 -0.50
C GLY A 243 18.59 -0.85 0.80
N TRP A 244 17.47 -1.40 1.28
CA TRP A 244 17.44 -2.25 2.47
C TRP A 244 18.18 -3.57 2.28
N ILE A 245 18.09 -4.20 1.11
CA ILE A 245 18.87 -5.40 0.79
C ILE A 245 20.37 -5.08 0.80
N LEU A 246 20.80 -4.03 0.11
CA LEU A 246 22.21 -3.63 0.08
C LEU A 246 22.74 -3.31 1.48
N TRP A 247 21.95 -2.59 2.29
CA TRP A 247 22.30 -2.30 3.68
C TRP A 247 22.41 -3.58 4.53
N SER A 248 21.50 -4.54 4.33
CA SER A 248 21.49 -5.80 5.07
C SER A 248 22.66 -6.70 4.67
N LEU A 249 22.97 -6.80 3.38
CA LEU A 249 24.11 -7.55 2.86
C LEU A 249 25.44 -6.98 3.36
N TYR A 250 25.58 -5.66 3.37
CA TYR A 250 26.76 -4.99 3.92
C TYR A 250 26.98 -5.35 5.40
N HIS A 251 25.89 -5.50 6.17
CA HIS A 251 25.97 -5.81 7.60
C HIS A 251 25.82 -7.29 7.96
N TRP A 252 25.64 -8.19 6.98
CA TRP A 252 25.31 -9.61 7.16
C TRP A 252 26.17 -10.33 8.21
N LYS A 253 27.48 -10.11 8.18
CA LYS A 253 28.42 -10.75 9.12
C LYS A 253 28.49 -10.10 10.50
N SER A 254 28.05 -8.85 10.62
CA SER A 254 28.20 -8.06 11.85
C SER A 254 26.94 -8.03 12.70
N ARG A 255 25.76 -8.20 12.09
CA ARG A 255 24.47 -7.98 12.72
C ARG A 255 23.57 -9.19 12.52
N PRO A 256 23.35 -10.02 13.55
CA PRO A 256 22.66 -11.31 13.40
C PRO A 256 21.16 -11.19 13.08
N TYR A 257 20.55 -10.02 13.26
CA TYR A 257 19.11 -9.80 13.04
C TYR A 257 18.75 -9.37 11.61
N VAL A 258 19.73 -9.09 10.73
CA VAL A 258 19.45 -8.51 9.39
C VAL A 258 18.71 -9.47 8.46
N TRP A 259 18.71 -10.78 8.74
CA TRP A 259 17.90 -11.74 8.00
C TRP A 259 16.41 -11.39 8.05
N LYS A 260 15.93 -10.81 9.17
CA LYS A 260 14.52 -10.39 9.31
C LYS A 260 14.17 -9.32 8.28
N CYS A 261 15.05 -8.33 8.10
CA CYS A 261 14.89 -7.30 7.07
C CYS A 261 14.85 -7.92 5.67
N ILE A 262 15.81 -8.80 5.35
CA ILE A 262 15.86 -9.49 4.06
C ILE A 262 14.57 -10.28 3.80
N CYS A 263 14.11 -11.06 4.78
CA CYS A 263 12.86 -11.82 4.69
C CYS A 263 11.65 -10.91 4.45
N VAL A 264 11.55 -9.78 5.16
CA VAL A 264 10.48 -8.79 4.95
C VAL A 264 10.53 -8.23 3.52
N ILE A 265 11.70 -7.77 3.05
CA ILE A 265 11.81 -7.17 1.73
C ILE A 265 11.55 -8.19 0.62
N ILE A 266 12.08 -9.41 0.72
CA ILE A 266 11.79 -10.47 -0.26
C ILE A 266 10.31 -10.83 -0.23
N GLY A 267 9.73 -11.02 0.95
CA GLY A 267 8.31 -11.33 1.11
C GLY A 267 7.41 -10.26 0.49
N LEU A 268 7.71 -8.97 0.73
CA LEU A 268 6.99 -7.87 0.11
C LEU A 268 7.12 -7.90 -1.42
N ASN A 269 8.31 -8.14 -1.99
CA ASN A 269 8.43 -8.20 -3.45
C ASN A 269 7.68 -9.40 -4.06
N LEU A 270 7.67 -10.54 -3.38
CA LEU A 270 6.89 -11.71 -3.81
C LEU A 270 5.39 -11.44 -3.78
N LEU A 271 4.91 -10.78 -2.73
CA LEU A 271 3.52 -10.39 -2.64
C LEU A 271 3.18 -9.35 -3.75
N VAL A 272 4.06 -8.40 -4.09
CA VAL A 272 3.79 -7.40 -5.15
C VAL A 272 3.68 -8.12 -6.49
N ALA A 273 4.57 -9.09 -6.73
CA ALA A 273 4.49 -9.93 -7.93
C ALA A 273 3.18 -10.72 -8.00
N LEU A 274 2.66 -11.19 -6.86
CA LEU A 274 1.37 -11.85 -6.77
C LEU A 274 0.21 -10.90 -7.07
N GLU A 275 0.22 -9.68 -6.52
CA GLU A 275 -0.77 -8.63 -6.79
C GLU A 275 -0.80 -8.26 -8.28
N LEU A 276 0.36 -8.10 -8.91
CA LEU A 276 0.48 -7.84 -10.35
C LEU A 276 -0.02 -9.01 -11.22
N GLY A 277 -0.17 -10.21 -10.65
CA GLY A 277 -0.78 -11.35 -11.33
C GLY A 277 -2.28 -11.21 -11.55
N ASP A 278 -2.98 -10.35 -10.77
CA ASP A 278 -4.39 -9.97 -10.90
C ASP A 278 -5.34 -11.14 -11.26
N PHE A 279 -5.31 -12.21 -10.47
CA PHE A 279 -6.17 -13.38 -10.67
C PHE A 279 -7.57 -13.18 -10.03
N PRO A 280 -8.62 -13.82 -10.59
CA PRO A 280 -9.99 -13.68 -10.09
C PRO A 280 -10.18 -14.28 -8.68
N PRO A 281 -11.14 -13.76 -7.88
CA PRO A 281 -11.31 -14.16 -6.50
C PRO A 281 -11.74 -15.62 -6.34
N PHE A 282 -11.02 -16.35 -5.48
CA PHE A 282 -11.50 -17.61 -4.94
C PHE A 282 -12.71 -17.35 -4.03
N PHE A 283 -13.75 -18.17 -4.17
CA PHE A 283 -15.01 -18.02 -3.43
C PHE A 283 -15.63 -16.62 -3.53
N TRP A 284 -15.34 -15.89 -4.62
CA TRP A 284 -15.81 -14.51 -4.82
C TRP A 284 -15.40 -13.54 -3.70
N THR A 285 -14.32 -13.85 -2.99
CA THR A 285 -13.88 -13.10 -1.81
C THR A 285 -12.36 -12.91 -1.78
N PHE A 286 -11.56 -13.91 -2.18
CA PHE A 286 -10.10 -13.89 -2.04
C PHE A 286 -9.42 -13.80 -3.41
N ASP A 287 -9.11 -12.59 -3.87
CA ASP A 287 -8.33 -12.33 -5.07
C ASP A 287 -6.84 -12.10 -4.76
N ALA A 288 -6.06 -11.75 -5.79
CA ALA A 288 -4.65 -11.42 -5.64
C ALA A 288 -4.42 -10.27 -4.65
N HIS A 289 -5.26 -9.24 -4.71
CA HIS A 289 -5.15 -8.07 -3.87
C HIS A 289 -5.44 -8.39 -2.39
N ALA A 290 -6.51 -9.14 -2.09
CA ALA A 290 -6.80 -9.59 -0.73
C ALA A 290 -5.65 -10.42 -0.13
N ILE A 291 -5.01 -11.29 -0.92
CA ILE A 291 -3.86 -12.09 -0.47
C ILE A 291 -2.62 -11.22 -0.24
N TRP A 292 -2.41 -10.18 -1.06
CA TRP A 292 -1.39 -9.15 -0.79
C TRP A 292 -1.59 -8.52 0.60
N HIS A 293 -2.80 -8.03 0.89
CA HIS A 293 -3.14 -7.49 2.22
C HIS A 293 -2.93 -8.50 3.34
N ALA A 294 -3.34 -9.75 3.15
CA ALA A 294 -3.16 -10.80 4.15
C ALA A 294 -1.69 -11.05 4.47
N GLY A 295 -0.86 -11.13 3.42
CA GLY A 295 0.56 -11.44 3.51
C GLY A 295 1.39 -10.32 4.14
N THR A 296 0.98 -9.06 4.02
CA THR A 296 1.71 -7.93 4.61
C THR A 296 1.60 -7.87 6.13
N VAL A 297 0.53 -8.41 6.73
CA VAL A 297 0.35 -8.44 8.20
C VAL A 297 1.50 -9.14 8.94
N PRO A 298 1.83 -10.43 8.68
CA PRO A 298 2.94 -11.08 9.36
C PRO A 298 4.30 -10.46 9.00
N LEU A 299 4.47 -9.92 7.79
CA LEU A 299 5.69 -9.22 7.40
C LEU A 299 5.89 -7.93 8.21
N ASN A 300 4.82 -7.19 8.49
CA ASN A 300 4.91 -5.99 9.33
C ASN A 300 5.27 -6.34 10.78
N LEU A 301 4.73 -7.42 11.32
CA LEU A 301 5.12 -7.91 12.66
C LEU A 301 6.61 -8.32 12.70
N LEU A 302 7.10 -8.98 11.65
CA LEU A 302 8.53 -9.30 11.50
C LEU A 302 9.38 -8.03 11.35
N TRP A 303 8.87 -7.01 10.68
CA TRP A 303 9.50 -5.69 10.57
C TRP A 303 9.65 -5.02 11.93
N TYR A 304 8.61 -5.04 12.78
CA TYR A 304 8.71 -4.56 14.16
C TYR A 304 9.78 -5.32 14.95
N SER A 305 9.86 -6.64 14.79
CA SER A 305 10.91 -7.45 15.41
C SER A 305 12.31 -7.03 14.92
N PHE A 306 12.48 -6.75 13.63
CA PHE A 306 13.72 -6.24 13.06
C PHE A 306 14.13 -4.88 13.64
N ILE A 307 13.23 -3.90 13.69
CA ILE A 307 13.58 -2.55 14.17
C ILE A 307 13.86 -2.50 15.67
N ILE A 308 13.25 -3.40 16.47
CA ILE A 308 13.56 -3.56 17.89
C ILE A 308 14.99 -4.07 18.05
N ASP A 309 15.34 -5.16 17.37
CA ASP A 309 16.70 -5.72 17.41
C ASP A 309 17.73 -4.70 16.91
N ASP A 310 17.41 -3.97 15.85
CA ASP A 310 18.29 -2.94 15.30
C ASP A 310 18.52 -1.78 16.26
N ALA A 311 17.51 -1.39 17.02
CA ALA A 311 17.60 -0.32 18.00
C ALA A 311 18.35 -0.73 19.27
N LEU A 312 18.29 -2.01 19.65
CA LEU A 312 18.94 -2.54 20.86
C LEU A 312 20.35 -3.07 20.60
N TYR A 313 20.74 -3.26 19.34
CA TYR A 313 22.05 -3.81 18.99
C TYR A 313 23.21 -2.91 19.46
N LYS A 314 24.07 -3.48 20.31
CA LYS A 314 25.35 -2.90 20.73
C LYS A 314 26.49 -3.67 20.05
N PRO A 315 27.39 -2.99 19.30
CA PRO A 315 28.55 -3.66 18.72
C PRO A 315 29.45 -4.27 19.81
N PRO A 316 30.10 -5.42 19.55
CA PRO A 316 30.96 -6.09 20.55
C PRO A 316 32.02 -5.16 21.17
N LYS A 317 32.66 -4.31 20.35
CA LYS A 317 33.66 -3.33 20.82
C LYS A 317 33.13 -2.28 21.79
N LEU A 318 31.84 -1.96 21.72
CA LEU A 318 31.19 -1.01 22.66
C LEU A 318 30.78 -1.71 23.94
N TYR A 319 30.34 -2.97 23.85
CA TYR A 319 30.03 -3.81 25.01
C TYR A 319 31.26 -3.98 25.91
N ASP A 320 32.40 -4.37 25.34
CA ASP A 320 33.64 -4.57 26.11
C ASP A 320 34.11 -3.28 26.81
N ASN A 321 33.88 -2.11 26.19
CA ASN A 321 34.26 -0.82 26.76
C ASN A 321 33.30 -0.34 27.85
N GLU A 322 32.01 -0.68 27.79
CA GLU A 322 31.06 -0.42 28.87
C GLU A 322 31.34 -1.32 30.07
N VAL A 323 31.59 -2.62 29.85
CA VAL A 323 31.96 -3.56 30.92
C VAL A 323 33.25 -3.12 31.62
N LYS A 324 34.27 -2.70 30.87
CA LYS A 324 35.52 -2.16 31.43
C LYS A 324 35.36 -0.85 32.21
N LYS A 325 34.25 -0.12 32.06
CA LYS A 325 33.96 1.09 32.85
C LYS A 325 33.18 0.81 34.12
N MET A 326 32.62 -0.40 34.26
CA MET A 326 31.85 -0.84 35.42
C MET A 326 32.68 -1.66 36.43
N VAL A 327 33.89 -2.06 36.04
CA VAL A 327 34.90 -2.75 36.87
C VAL A 327 35.97 -1.76 37.28
#